data_AF-A0AAV0XT63-F1
#
_entry.id   AF-A0AAV0XT63-F1
#
_cell.length_a   1.000
_cell.length_b   1.000
_cell.length_c   1.000
_cell.angle_alpha   90.00
_cell.angle_beta   90.00
_cell.angle_gamma   90.00
#
_symmetry.space_group_name_H-M   'P 1'
#
loop_
_entity.id
_entity.type
_entity.pdbx_description
1 polymer ?
#
loop_
_entity_poly.entity_id
_entity_poly.type
_entity_poly.pdbx_seq_one_letter_code
_entity_poly.pdbx_strand_id
1 'polypeptide(L)'
;MQSVCTFFGYPKRQNILQESIKNIVPESKSSKLKQFCATRLVERHDAVLIFHKLQPAIINALYEIYKLRDIDSSTTANQLNTSIHQLKFQISLSILVKIFSLSAPLSKFLQSENLDLETVLNFACQTQYAVQNIRDNVDNEFLSIFQETKDTCNELNINICVPRITGKQSMRCNVGTDCPENYYRVSLFIPFIDNFLDQMKNQFMEHQTILKSFICL
;
A
#
# COMPACT_ATOMS: atom_id res chain seq x y z
N MET A 1 -4.39 7.71 1.25
CA MET A 1 -3.44 8.01 0.15
C MET A 1 -4.07 8.83 -0.96
N GLN A 2 -5.17 8.40 -1.61
CA GLN A 2 -5.79 9.17 -2.71
C GLN A 2 -6.08 10.64 -2.36
N SER A 3 -6.67 10.92 -1.20
CA SER A 3 -6.93 12.30 -0.76
C SER A 3 -5.66 13.15 -0.63
N VAL A 4 -4.53 12.54 -0.25
CA VAL A 4 -3.22 13.21 -0.20
C VAL A 4 -2.71 13.51 -1.61
N CYS A 5 -2.82 12.55 -2.54
CA CYS A 5 -2.45 12.76 -3.94
C CYS A 5 -3.29 13.87 -4.58
N THR A 6 -4.61 13.91 -4.32
CA THR A 6 -5.49 14.99 -4.80
C THR A 6 -5.15 16.32 -4.15
N PHE A 7 -4.85 16.34 -2.84
CA PHE A 7 -4.45 17.53 -2.11
C PHE A 7 -3.20 18.18 -2.70
N PHE A 8 -2.16 17.39 -3.00
CA PHE A 8 -0.96 17.86 -3.68
C PHE A 8 -1.11 18.00 -5.20
N GLY A 9 -2.28 17.74 -5.78
CA GLY A 9 -2.54 17.97 -7.21
C GLY A 9 -2.55 19.45 -7.60
N TYR A 10 -2.66 20.38 -6.63
CA TYR A 10 -2.73 21.81 -6.87
C TYR A 10 -1.33 22.45 -6.89
N PRO A 11 -1.00 23.33 -7.87
CA PRO A 11 0.36 23.82 -8.09
C PRO A 11 1.07 24.39 -6.85
N LYS A 12 0.39 25.25 -6.08
CA LYS A 12 0.97 25.85 -4.86
C LYS A 12 1.41 24.80 -3.83
N ARG A 13 0.56 23.81 -3.58
CA ARG A 13 0.84 22.71 -2.63
C ARG A 13 1.88 21.75 -3.17
N GLN A 14 1.82 21.47 -4.47
CA GLN A 14 2.80 20.64 -5.16
C GLN A 14 4.23 21.22 -5.06
N ASN A 15 4.38 22.54 -5.15
CA ASN A 15 5.69 23.19 -5.00
C ASN A 15 6.28 22.97 -3.60
N ILE A 16 5.47 23.12 -2.55
CA ILE A 16 5.89 22.87 -1.16
C ILE A 16 6.32 21.39 -0.97
N LEU A 17 5.57 20.46 -1.58
CA LEU A 17 5.96 19.05 -1.57
C LEU A 17 7.28 18.83 -2.30
N GLN A 18 7.50 19.45 -3.46
CA GLN A 18 8.75 19.33 -4.22
C GLN A 18 9.96 19.82 -3.45
N GLU A 19 9.82 20.95 -2.75
CA GLU A 19 10.86 21.47 -1.85
C GLU A 19 11.13 20.49 -0.70
N SER A 20 10.08 19.96 -0.07
CA SER A 20 10.22 18.96 0.99
C SER A 20 10.90 17.67 0.49
N ILE A 21 10.59 17.20 -0.72
CA ILE A 21 11.24 16.03 -1.33
C ILE A 21 12.73 16.29 -1.52
N LYS A 22 13.11 17.45 -2.08
CA LYS A 22 14.52 17.80 -2.29
C LYS A 22 15.31 17.86 -0.99
N ASN A 23 14.67 18.33 0.09
CA ASN A 23 15.35 18.54 1.37
C ASN A 23 15.42 17.27 2.23
N ILE A 24 14.39 16.42 2.19
CA ILE A 24 14.25 15.28 3.12
C ILE A 24 14.56 13.95 2.46
N VAL A 25 14.31 13.83 1.15
CA VAL A 25 14.49 12.58 0.38
C VAL A 25 15.26 12.87 -0.91
N PRO A 26 16.46 13.50 -0.84
CA PRO A 26 17.20 13.99 -2.02
C PRO A 26 17.58 12.90 -3.01
N GLU A 27 17.73 11.65 -2.55
CA GLU A 27 18.01 10.47 -3.36
C GLU A 27 16.79 9.97 -4.15
N SER A 28 15.60 10.54 -3.92
CA SER A 28 14.42 10.19 -4.69
C SER A 28 14.45 10.76 -6.09
N LYS A 29 14.33 9.87 -7.09
CA LYS A 29 14.09 10.24 -8.49
C LYS A 29 12.68 10.80 -8.72
N SER A 30 11.76 10.63 -7.77
CA SER A 30 10.38 11.08 -7.89
C SER A 30 10.19 12.45 -7.25
N SER A 31 9.76 13.43 -8.05
CA SER A 31 9.46 14.80 -7.58
C SER A 31 7.97 15.06 -7.33
N LYS A 32 7.10 14.06 -7.50
CA LYS A 32 5.66 14.17 -7.29
C LYS A 32 5.05 12.83 -6.92
N LEU A 33 3.89 12.88 -6.28
CA LEU A 33 3.04 11.70 -6.07
C LEU A 33 2.43 11.26 -7.40
N LYS A 34 2.27 9.95 -7.56
CA LYS A 34 1.43 9.41 -8.63
C LYS A 34 -0.03 9.42 -8.17
N GLN A 35 -0.93 9.82 -9.06
CA GLN A 35 -2.36 9.69 -8.81
C GLN A 35 -2.75 8.22 -8.87
N PHE A 36 -3.70 7.79 -8.03
CA PHE A 36 -4.21 6.43 -8.14
C PHE A 36 -5.13 6.36 -9.34
N CYS A 37 -4.88 5.36 -10.20
CA CYS A 37 -5.78 5.01 -11.28
C CYS A 37 -6.55 3.76 -10.90
N ALA A 38 -7.89 3.83 -10.91
CA ALA A 38 -8.74 2.73 -10.47
C ALA A 38 -8.61 1.48 -11.35
N THR A 39 -8.32 1.66 -12.64
CA THR A 39 -8.34 0.59 -13.65
C THR A 39 -6.97 0.09 -14.06
N ARG A 40 -5.86 0.72 -13.61
CA ARG A 40 -4.49 0.35 -14.01
C ARG A 40 -3.67 -0.15 -12.84
N LEU A 41 -3.49 -1.47 -12.79
CA LEU A 41 -2.76 -2.18 -11.73
C LEU A 41 -1.33 -1.65 -11.52
N VAL A 42 -0.58 -1.40 -12.61
CA VAL A 42 0.79 -0.85 -12.53
C VAL A 42 0.81 0.52 -11.86
N GLU A 43 -0.09 1.41 -12.27
CA GLU A 43 -0.13 2.78 -11.75
C GLU A 43 -0.49 2.78 -10.27
N ARG A 44 -1.35 1.84 -9.84
CA ARG A 44 -1.68 1.63 -8.43
C ARG A 44 -0.48 1.11 -7.63
N HIS A 45 0.26 0.13 -8.14
CA HIS A 45 1.48 -0.37 -7.49
C HIS A 45 2.51 0.76 -7.32
N ASP A 46 2.86 1.45 -8.40
CA ASP A 46 3.83 2.53 -8.36
C ASP A 46 3.37 3.68 -7.46
N ALA A 47 2.07 4.00 -7.42
CA ALA A 47 1.55 5.05 -6.54
C ALA A 47 1.75 4.72 -5.06
N VAL A 48 1.50 3.48 -4.63
CA VAL A 48 1.76 3.04 -3.25
C VAL A 48 3.25 3.08 -2.93
N LEU A 49 4.10 2.51 -3.80
CA LEU A 49 5.53 2.43 -3.56
C LEU A 49 6.18 3.81 -3.50
N ILE A 50 5.78 4.74 -4.39
CA ILE A 50 6.24 6.13 -4.36
C ILE A 50 5.69 6.86 -3.14
N PHE A 51 4.42 6.62 -2.76
CA PHE A 51 3.85 7.22 -1.56
C PHE A 51 4.64 6.84 -0.31
N HIS A 52 4.95 5.55 -0.14
CA HIS A 52 5.78 5.06 0.95
C HIS A 52 7.17 5.72 0.95
N LYS A 53 7.86 5.71 -0.19
CA LYS A 53 9.18 6.34 -0.33
C LYS A 53 9.18 7.83 0.02
N LEU A 54 8.14 8.56 -0.38
CA LEU A 54 8.05 10.01 -0.18
C LEU A 54 7.37 10.38 1.15
N GLN A 55 6.96 9.42 1.97
CA GLN A 55 6.18 9.67 3.18
C GLN A 55 6.81 10.70 4.14
N PRO A 56 8.13 10.69 4.41
CA PRO A 56 8.75 11.73 5.25
C PRO A 56 8.56 13.14 4.69
N ALA A 57 8.75 13.32 3.37
CA ALA A 57 8.53 14.60 2.70
C ALA A 57 7.05 15.00 2.67
N ILE A 58 6.13 14.03 2.54
CA ILE A 58 4.68 14.28 2.59
C ILE A 58 4.28 14.82 3.96
N ILE A 59 4.74 14.18 5.04
CA ILE A 59 4.45 14.60 6.42
C ILE A 59 4.95 16.03 6.66
N ASN A 60 6.20 16.32 6.27
CA ASN A 60 6.77 17.67 6.39
C ASN A 60 5.97 18.70 5.59
N ALA A 61 5.65 18.42 4.32
CA ALA A 61 4.91 19.34 3.48
C ALA A 61 3.50 19.64 4.04
N LEU A 62 2.81 18.63 4.59
CA LEU A 62 1.51 18.81 5.24
C LEU A 62 1.64 19.67 6.50
N TYR A 63 2.69 19.46 7.30
CA TYR A 63 2.98 20.26 8.49
C TYR A 63 3.26 21.73 8.15
N GLU A 64 4.08 21.99 7.12
CA GLU A 64 4.37 23.36 6.67
C GLU A 64 3.10 24.06 6.16
N ILE A 65 2.27 23.38 5.36
CA ILE A 65 1.00 23.94 4.90
C ILE A 65 0.05 24.24 6.07
N TYR A 66 -0.02 23.35 7.06
CA TYR A 66 -0.78 23.59 8.28
C TYR A 66 -0.29 24.85 9.01
N LYS A 67 1.03 24.99 9.17
CA LYS A 67 1.69 26.11 9.86
C LYS A 67 1.50 27.46 9.15
N LEU A 68 1.45 27.47 7.82
CA LEU A 68 1.20 28.69 7.04
C LEU A 68 -0.18 29.33 7.29
N ARG A 69 -1.11 28.61 7.95
CA ARG A 69 -2.46 29.08 8.32
C ARG A 69 -3.28 29.66 7.16
N ASP A 70 -3.03 29.19 5.94
CA ASP A 70 -3.94 29.42 4.82
C ASP A 70 -5.32 28.83 5.16
N ILE A 71 -6.36 29.68 5.18
CA ILE A 71 -7.69 29.35 5.73
C ILE A 71 -8.29 28.13 5.02
N ASP A 72 -8.06 28.00 3.71
CA ASP A 72 -8.67 26.95 2.89
C ASP A 72 -7.92 25.60 2.96
N SER A 73 -6.60 25.63 3.16
CA SER A 73 -5.75 24.44 3.05
C SER A 73 -5.28 23.87 4.39
N SER A 74 -5.16 24.69 5.44
CA SER A 74 -4.54 24.32 6.72
C SER A 74 -5.32 23.22 7.47
N THR A 75 -6.65 23.32 7.54
CA THR A 75 -7.49 22.30 8.18
C THR A 75 -7.38 20.94 7.49
N THR A 76 -7.47 20.94 6.16
CA THR A 76 -7.35 19.70 5.37
C THR A 76 -5.95 19.10 5.49
N ALA A 77 -4.90 19.92 5.47
CA ALA A 77 -3.53 19.45 5.68
C ALA A 77 -3.37 18.76 7.04
N ASN A 78 -3.91 19.35 8.10
CA ASN A 78 -3.86 18.78 9.45
C ASN A 78 -4.65 17.46 9.54
N GLN A 79 -5.83 17.38 8.92
CA GLN A 79 -6.63 16.15 8.88
C GLN A 79 -5.90 15.01 8.15
N LEU A 80 -5.29 15.32 7.00
CA LEU A 80 -4.47 14.36 6.26
C LEU A 80 -3.25 13.92 7.06
N ASN A 81 -2.56 14.87 7.72
CA ASN A 81 -1.41 14.56 8.55
C ASN A 81 -1.80 13.66 9.73
N THR A 82 -2.89 13.99 10.42
CA THR A 82 -3.45 13.18 11.52
C THR A 82 -3.80 11.77 11.04
N SER A 83 -4.35 11.62 9.83
CA SER A 83 -4.67 10.32 9.25
C SER A 83 -3.43 9.47 8.96
N ILE A 84 -2.34 10.10 8.51
CA ILE A 84 -1.04 9.43 8.31
C ILE A 84 -0.47 8.99 9.67
N HIS A 85 -0.65 9.77 10.73
CA HIS A 85 -0.18 9.46 12.09
C HIS A 85 -1.06 8.44 12.84
N GLN A 86 -1.79 7.57 12.12
CA GLN A 86 -2.55 6.47 12.72
C GLN A 86 -1.83 5.15 12.49
N LEU A 87 -1.71 4.30 13.53
CA LEU A 87 -1.14 2.96 13.41
C LEU A 87 -1.78 2.15 12.28
N LYS A 88 -3.11 2.21 12.18
CA LYS A 88 -3.86 1.53 11.10
C LYS A 88 -3.38 1.96 9.72
N PHE A 89 -3.09 3.24 9.51
CA PHE A 89 -2.60 3.75 8.24
C PHE A 89 -1.23 3.16 7.91
N GLN A 90 -0.31 3.21 8.88
CA GLN A 90 1.05 2.71 8.72
C GLN A 90 1.07 1.20 8.41
N ILE A 91 0.34 0.40 9.21
CA ILE A 91 0.23 -1.04 8.97
C ILE A 91 -0.38 -1.34 7.60
N SER A 92 -1.44 -0.62 7.22
CA SER A 92 -2.07 -0.82 5.90
C SER A 92 -1.10 -0.47 4.76
N LEU A 93 -0.30 0.58 4.92
CA LEU A 93 0.70 0.98 3.94
C LEU A 93 1.81 -0.07 3.83
N SER A 94 2.35 -0.56 4.95
CA SER A 94 3.41 -1.59 4.96
C SER A 94 2.95 -2.90 4.31
N ILE A 95 1.72 -3.34 4.61
CA ILE A 95 1.11 -4.52 3.95
C ILE A 95 1.03 -4.31 2.44
N LEU A 96 0.53 -3.15 2.00
CA LEU A 96 0.41 -2.84 0.57
C LEU A 96 1.79 -2.81 -0.09
N VAL A 97 2.80 -2.18 0.53
CA VAL A 97 4.17 -2.12 0.01
C VAL A 97 4.76 -3.51 -0.16
N LYS A 98 4.61 -4.39 0.85
CA LYS A 98 5.12 -5.78 0.77
C LYS A 98 4.53 -6.52 -0.42
N ILE A 99 3.19 -6.58 -0.53
CA ILE A 99 2.54 -7.37 -1.59
C ILE A 99 2.73 -6.72 -2.96
N PHE A 100 2.62 -5.39 -3.04
CA PHE A 100 2.74 -4.68 -4.32
C PHE A 100 4.17 -4.67 -4.86
N SER A 101 5.19 -4.78 -4.00
CA SER A 101 6.57 -4.96 -4.46
C SER A 101 6.77 -6.30 -5.18
N LEU A 102 6.03 -7.35 -4.78
CA LEU A 102 6.09 -8.67 -5.43
C LEU A 102 5.31 -8.70 -6.74
N SER A 103 4.16 -8.03 -6.82
CA SER A 103 3.31 -8.03 -8.01
C SER A 103 3.62 -6.94 -9.03
N ALA A 104 4.36 -5.90 -8.66
CA ALA A 104 4.75 -4.82 -9.56
C ALA A 104 5.53 -5.29 -10.80
N PRO A 105 6.52 -6.21 -10.69
CA PRO A 105 7.24 -6.75 -11.84
C PRO A 105 6.32 -7.43 -12.86
N LEU A 106 5.43 -8.33 -12.41
CA LEU A 106 4.42 -8.96 -13.27
C LEU A 106 3.54 -7.91 -13.95
N SER A 107 3.08 -6.93 -13.19
CA SER A 107 2.22 -5.88 -13.72
C SER A 107 2.89 -5.07 -14.83
N LYS A 108 4.19 -4.77 -14.69
CA LYS A 108 4.99 -4.09 -15.72
C LYS A 108 5.22 -4.99 -16.93
N PHE A 109 5.47 -6.28 -16.69
CA PHE A 109 5.65 -7.26 -17.76
C PHE A 109 4.41 -7.33 -18.65
N LEU A 110 3.21 -7.39 -18.05
CA LEU A 110 1.91 -7.37 -18.74
C LEU A 110 1.64 -6.12 -19.60
N GLN A 111 2.46 -5.07 -19.48
CA GLN A 111 2.36 -3.85 -20.31
C GLN A 111 3.38 -3.80 -21.45
N SER A 112 4.21 -4.82 -21.61
CA SER A 112 5.20 -4.88 -22.70
C SER A 112 4.55 -5.24 -24.05
N GLU A 113 5.12 -4.75 -25.14
CA GLU A 113 4.52 -4.85 -26.49
C GLU A 113 4.63 -6.26 -27.10
N ASN A 114 5.65 -7.02 -26.73
CA ASN A 114 5.92 -8.36 -27.25
C ASN A 114 5.79 -9.41 -26.14
N LEU A 115 4.55 -9.81 -25.86
CA LEU A 115 4.23 -10.76 -24.81
C LEU A 115 4.03 -12.16 -25.35
N ASP A 116 4.89 -13.08 -24.91
CA ASP A 116 4.62 -14.51 -25.01
C ASP A 116 3.70 -14.95 -23.87
N LEU A 117 2.56 -15.55 -24.22
CA LEU A 117 1.48 -15.88 -23.30
C LEU A 117 1.90 -16.98 -22.31
N GLU A 118 2.71 -17.94 -22.74
CA GLU A 118 3.28 -18.96 -21.85
C GLU A 118 4.19 -18.33 -20.80
N THR A 119 5.10 -17.45 -21.22
CA THR A 119 5.98 -16.69 -20.33
C THR A 119 5.19 -15.83 -19.33
N VAL A 120 4.12 -15.17 -19.78
CA VAL A 120 3.22 -14.39 -18.91
C VAL A 120 2.60 -15.26 -17.83
N LEU A 121 2.05 -16.42 -18.20
CA LEU A 121 1.42 -17.33 -17.26
C LEU A 121 2.42 -17.89 -16.26
N ASN A 122 3.63 -18.25 -16.70
CA ASN A 122 4.70 -18.70 -15.81
C ASN A 122 5.07 -17.63 -14.79
N PHE A 123 5.21 -16.37 -15.22
CA PHE A 123 5.50 -15.27 -14.31
C PHE A 123 4.34 -14.98 -13.34
N ALA A 124 3.10 -15.08 -13.82
CA ALA A 124 1.92 -14.96 -12.97
C ALA A 124 1.88 -16.05 -11.90
N CYS A 125 2.17 -17.31 -12.27
CA CYS A 125 2.25 -18.44 -11.34
C CYS A 125 3.35 -18.23 -10.29
N GLN A 126 4.54 -17.76 -10.71
CA GLN A 126 5.64 -17.45 -9.78
C GLN A 126 5.26 -16.35 -8.79
N THR A 127 4.60 -15.29 -9.27
CA THR A 127 4.13 -14.19 -8.43
C THR A 127 3.07 -14.68 -7.44
N GLN A 128 2.13 -15.50 -7.90
CA GLN A 128 1.11 -16.12 -7.04
C GLN A 128 1.74 -17.01 -5.98
N TYR A 129 2.71 -17.86 -6.36
CA TYR A 129 3.44 -18.71 -5.42
C TYR A 129 4.18 -17.89 -4.36
N ALA A 130 4.82 -16.80 -4.75
CA ALA A 130 5.49 -15.90 -3.79
C ALA A 130 4.51 -15.31 -2.76
N VAL A 131 3.31 -14.90 -3.19
CA VAL A 131 2.27 -14.40 -2.27
C VAL A 131 1.66 -15.53 -1.43
N GLN A 132 1.50 -16.74 -2.01
CA GLN A 132 1.03 -17.90 -1.27
C GLN A 132 2.01 -18.30 -0.16
N ASN A 133 3.31 -18.26 -0.42
CA ASN A 133 4.33 -18.49 0.61
C ASN A 133 4.22 -17.50 1.76
N ILE A 134 3.88 -16.23 1.49
CA ILE A 134 3.59 -15.26 2.56
C ILE A 134 2.38 -15.70 3.37
N ARG A 135 1.32 -16.18 2.70
CA ARG A 135 0.10 -16.64 3.36
C ARG A 135 0.31 -17.90 4.21
N ASP A 136 1.18 -18.79 3.77
CA ASP A 136 1.51 -20.03 4.48
C ASP A 136 2.42 -19.75 5.69
N ASN A 137 3.24 -18.71 5.63
CA ASN A 137 4.14 -18.26 6.70
C ASN A 137 3.64 -16.98 7.39
N VAL A 138 2.32 -16.79 7.44
CA VAL A 138 1.69 -15.49 7.74
C VAL A 138 2.08 -14.90 9.10
N ASP A 139 2.35 -15.74 10.09
CA ASP A 139 2.73 -15.28 11.42
C ASP A 139 4.11 -14.63 11.41
N ASN A 140 5.11 -15.29 10.81
CA ASN A 140 6.47 -14.76 10.70
C ASN A 140 6.54 -13.55 9.77
N GLU A 141 5.84 -13.60 8.64
CA GLU A 141 5.81 -12.49 7.68
C GLU A 141 5.12 -11.26 8.28
N PHE A 142 4.02 -11.45 9.02
CA PHE A 142 3.37 -10.32 9.67
C PHE A 142 4.19 -9.77 10.82
N LEU A 143 4.86 -10.61 11.60
CA LEU A 143 5.77 -10.17 12.67
C LEU A 143 6.86 -9.23 12.12
N SER A 144 7.48 -9.61 11.00
CA SER A 144 8.47 -8.77 10.30
C SER A 144 7.89 -7.42 9.88
N ILE A 145 6.73 -7.42 9.19
CA ILE A 145 6.02 -6.19 8.79
C ILE A 145 5.66 -5.31 10.01
N PHE A 146 5.20 -5.94 11.10
CA PHE A 146 4.78 -5.23 12.30
C PHE A 146 5.96 -4.60 13.03
N GLN A 147 7.12 -5.27 13.08
CA GLN A 147 8.34 -4.74 13.67
C GLN A 147 8.85 -3.51 12.89
N GLU A 148 8.97 -3.61 11.57
CA GLU A 148 9.36 -2.47 10.72
C GLU A 148 8.38 -1.29 10.90
N THR A 149 7.08 -1.58 10.91
CA THR A 149 6.05 -0.54 11.10
C THR A 149 6.11 0.07 12.50
N LYS A 150 6.44 -0.72 13.52
CA LYS A 150 6.60 -0.26 14.90
C LYS A 150 7.76 0.73 15.00
N ASP A 151 8.87 0.45 14.33
CA ASP A 151 10.01 1.38 14.30
C ASP A 151 9.64 2.71 13.65
N THR A 152 8.98 2.68 12.49
CA THR A 152 8.42 3.89 11.86
C THR A 152 7.43 4.62 12.77
N CYS A 153 6.56 3.90 13.48
CA CYS A 153 5.62 4.50 14.42
C CYS A 153 6.33 5.18 15.59
N ASN A 154 7.41 4.59 16.11
CA ASN A 154 8.21 5.19 17.18
C ASN A 154 8.87 6.49 16.72
N GLU A 155 9.45 6.50 15.52
CA GLU A 155 10.05 7.72 14.91
C GLU A 155 9.01 8.84 14.74
N LEU A 156 7.79 8.49 14.36
CA LEU A 156 6.67 9.42 14.18
C LEU A 156 5.88 9.72 15.47
N ASN A 157 6.30 9.18 16.62
CA ASN A 157 5.59 9.29 17.90
C ASN A 157 4.10 8.85 17.84
N ILE A 158 3.82 7.80 17.06
CA ILE A 158 2.48 7.21 16.91
C ILE A 158 2.26 6.18 18.02
N ASN A 159 1.16 6.31 18.76
CA ASN A 159 0.78 5.33 19.78
C ASN A 159 0.41 3.97 19.15
N ILE A 160 1.00 2.90 19.66
CA ILE A 160 0.79 1.55 19.17
C ILE A 160 -0.23 0.84 20.05
N CYS A 161 -1.50 0.88 19.63
CA CYS A 161 -2.58 0.25 20.37
C CYS A 161 -3.66 -0.34 19.44
N VAL A 162 -4.42 -1.30 19.95
CA VAL A 162 -5.64 -1.78 19.27
C VAL A 162 -6.65 -0.62 19.19
N PRO A 163 -7.33 -0.42 18.06
CA PRO A 163 -8.36 0.61 17.95
C PRO A 163 -9.52 0.30 18.92
N ARG A 164 -10.18 1.34 19.43
CA ARG A 164 -11.32 1.17 20.35
C ARG A 164 -12.41 0.29 19.71
N ILE A 165 -12.67 -0.87 20.30
CA ILE A 165 -13.71 -1.81 19.86
C ILE A 165 -15.02 -1.49 20.62
N THR A 166 -16.14 -1.38 19.90
CA THR A 166 -17.48 -1.27 20.48
C THR A 166 -18.06 -2.66 20.72
N GLY A 167 -18.72 -2.90 21.86
CA GLY A 167 -19.18 -4.24 22.27
C GLY A 167 -20.16 -4.95 21.31
N LYS A 168 -20.76 -4.23 20.36
CA LYS A 168 -21.47 -4.80 19.20
C LYS A 168 -20.77 -4.35 17.92
N GLN A 169 -20.21 -5.30 17.16
CA GLN A 169 -19.82 -5.13 15.77
C GLN A 169 -20.51 -6.23 14.97
N SER A 170 -21.42 -5.86 14.06
CA SER A 170 -22.12 -6.79 13.17
C SER A 170 -21.48 -6.89 11.78
N MET A 171 -20.63 -5.92 11.42
CA MET A 171 -20.07 -5.76 10.08
C MET A 171 -18.54 -6.01 10.01
N ARG A 172 -17.90 -6.38 11.13
CA ARG A 172 -16.45 -6.56 11.23
C ARG A 172 -16.11 -7.76 12.11
N CYS A 173 -14.93 -8.34 11.87
CA CYS A 173 -14.38 -9.40 12.72
C CYS A 173 -14.11 -8.82 14.12
N ASN A 174 -14.78 -9.36 15.14
CA ASN A 174 -14.47 -9.07 16.54
C ASN A 174 -13.24 -9.90 16.94
N VAL A 175 -12.05 -9.36 16.69
CA VAL A 175 -10.81 -10.01 17.14
C VAL A 175 -10.68 -9.80 18.65
N GLY A 176 -10.86 -10.87 19.43
CA GLY A 176 -10.75 -10.86 20.89
C GLY A 176 -9.31 -10.82 21.37
N THR A 177 -8.56 -9.77 21.04
CA THR A 177 -7.17 -9.59 21.45
C THR A 177 -6.89 -8.12 21.77
N ASP A 178 -6.09 -7.89 22.81
CA ASP A 178 -5.52 -6.59 23.18
C ASP A 178 -4.14 -6.35 22.54
N CYS A 179 -3.50 -7.41 22.06
CA CYS A 179 -2.26 -7.32 21.29
C CYS A 179 -2.49 -6.70 19.90
N PRO A 180 -1.89 -5.52 19.58
CA PRO A 180 -2.06 -4.86 18.28
C PRO A 180 -1.58 -5.69 17.09
N GLU A 181 -0.50 -6.45 17.26
CA GLU A 181 0.03 -7.34 16.23
C GLU A 181 -1.01 -8.39 15.84
N ASN A 182 -1.50 -9.16 16.81
CA ASN A 182 -2.54 -10.17 16.57
C ASN A 182 -3.81 -9.55 15.97
N TYR A 183 -4.21 -8.38 16.47
CA TYR A 183 -5.38 -7.67 15.98
C TYR A 183 -5.26 -7.36 14.48
N TYR A 184 -4.15 -6.74 14.04
CA TYR A 184 -3.99 -6.34 12.65
C TYR A 184 -3.65 -7.51 11.72
N ARG A 185 -2.98 -8.56 12.22
CA ARG A 185 -2.75 -9.80 11.47
C ARG A 185 -4.08 -10.41 11.02
N VAL A 186 -5.00 -10.59 11.97
CA VAL A 186 -6.30 -11.25 11.74
C VAL A 186 -7.29 -10.31 11.05
N SER A 187 -7.35 -9.04 11.43
CA SER A 187 -8.37 -8.11 10.90
C SER A 187 -8.02 -7.45 9.58
N LEU A 188 -6.72 -7.37 9.22
CA LEU A 188 -6.27 -6.71 7.99
C LEU A 188 -5.40 -7.60 7.10
N PHE A 189 -4.31 -8.17 7.63
CA PHE A 189 -3.30 -8.80 6.78
C PHE A 189 -3.79 -10.09 6.11
N ILE A 190 -4.33 -11.03 6.88
CA ILE A 190 -4.87 -12.30 6.36
C ILE A 190 -5.99 -12.03 5.33
N PRO A 191 -7.05 -11.25 5.66
CA PRO A 191 -8.11 -10.96 4.68
C PRO A 191 -7.60 -10.27 3.41
N PHE A 192 -6.60 -9.40 3.52
CA PHE A 192 -6.01 -8.73 2.37
C PHE A 192 -5.29 -9.70 1.44
N ILE A 193 -4.44 -10.58 2.00
CA ILE A 193 -3.71 -11.58 1.20
C ILE A 193 -4.67 -12.57 0.56
N ASP A 194 -5.65 -13.07 1.30
CA ASP A 194 -6.64 -14.01 0.78
C ASP A 194 -7.38 -13.42 -0.43
N ASN A 195 -7.89 -12.18 -0.28
CA ASN A 195 -8.53 -11.48 -1.40
C ASN A 195 -7.56 -11.20 -2.57
N PHE A 196 -6.29 -10.91 -2.30
CA PHE A 196 -5.31 -10.67 -3.37
C PHE A 196 -5.01 -11.96 -4.16
N LEU A 197 -4.87 -13.10 -3.46
CA LEU A 197 -4.68 -14.41 -4.08
C LEU A 197 -5.89 -14.81 -4.92
N ASP A 198 -7.10 -14.56 -4.44
CA ASP A 198 -8.33 -14.79 -5.21
C ASP A 198 -8.37 -13.95 -6.49
N GLN A 199 -7.99 -12.67 -6.40
CA GLN A 199 -7.90 -11.80 -7.58
C GLN A 199 -6.88 -12.30 -8.60
N MET A 200 -5.70 -12.73 -8.14
CA MET A 200 -4.67 -13.33 -9.00
C MET A 200 -5.17 -14.61 -9.67
N LYS A 201 -5.84 -15.48 -8.91
CA LYS A 201 -6.38 -16.75 -9.42
C LYS A 201 -7.43 -16.49 -10.51
N ASN A 202 -8.38 -15.61 -10.25
CA ASN A 202 -9.44 -15.29 -11.22
C ASN A 202 -8.89 -14.61 -12.47
N GLN A 203 -7.82 -13.80 -12.35
CA GLN A 203 -7.23 -13.12 -13.50
C GLN A 203 -6.35 -14.02 -14.37
N PHE A 204 -5.66 -15.03 -13.83
CA PHE A 204 -4.65 -15.79 -14.59
C PHE A 204 -4.95 -17.28 -14.75
N MET A 205 -5.56 -17.92 -13.75
CA MET A 205 -5.71 -19.39 -13.75
C MET A 205 -6.86 -19.86 -14.63
N GLU A 206 -7.89 -19.04 -14.84
CA GLU A 206 -8.94 -19.32 -15.83
C GLU A 206 -8.34 -19.39 -17.24
N HIS A 207 -7.44 -18.44 -17.58
CA HIS A 207 -6.77 -18.41 -18.88
C HIS A 207 -5.76 -19.56 -19.05
N GLN A 208 -5.06 -19.96 -17.99
CA GLN A 208 -4.14 -21.10 -18.04
C GLN A 208 -4.86 -22.41 -18.39
N THR A 209 -6.05 -22.62 -17.84
CA THR A 209 -6.87 -23.82 -18.12
C THR A 209 -7.29 -23.87 -19.58
N ILE A 210 -7.70 -22.72 -20.12
CA ILE A 210 -8.05 -22.56 -21.54
C ILE A 210 -6.84 -22.83 -22.45
N LEU A 211 -5.67 -22.29 -22.13
CA LEU A 211 -4.47 -22.48 -22.96
C LEU A 211 -3.96 -23.91 -22.96
N LYS A 212 -3.99 -24.59 -21.81
CA LYS A 212 -3.67 -26.03 -21.75
C LYS A 212 -4.60 -26.87 -22.63
N SER A 213 -5.86 -26.44 -22.81
CA SER A 213 -6.79 -27.12 -23.73
C SER A 213 -6.42 -26.95 -25.22
N PHE A 214 -5.72 -25.87 -25.59
CA PHE A 214 -5.24 -25.63 -26.95
C PHE A 214 -3.91 -26.34 -27.27
N ILE A 215 -3.12 -26.69 -26.26
CA ILE A 215 -1.83 -27.40 -26.43
C ILE A 215 -2.05 -28.93 -26.63
N CYS A 216 -3.29 -29.42 -26.60
CA CYS A 216 -3.65 -30.82 -26.91
C CYS A 216 -3.94 -31.10 -28.41
N LEU A 217 -3.33 -30.36 -29.33
CA LEU A 217 -3.28 -30.66 -30.78
C LEU A 217 -1.82 -30.78 -31.23
#